data_AF-A0A954BIL0-F1
#
_entry.id   AF-A0A954BIL0-F1
#
_cell.length_a   1.000
_cell.length_b   1.000
_cell.length_c   1.000
_cell.angle_alpha   90.00
_cell.angle_beta   90.00
_cell.angle_gamma   90.00
#
_symmetry.space_group_name_H-M   'P 1'
#
loop_
_entity.id
_entity.type
_entity.pdbx_description
1 polymer ?
#
loop_
_entity_poly.entity_id
_entity_poly.type
_entity_poly.pdbx_seq_one_letter_code
_entity_poly.pdbx_strand_id
1 'polypeptide(L)'
;MLLRRVIDHVKKQEWTAVALDFVIVVVGVFIGLQVNNWNEARGQRSAEAGYLAALESDAVFSINSLQETLSRMDQAQEARRALYEVNREGKAELPPAEVNKLVQGAMFNIQRMNIRQVAFDALTNSGQLSLIRDPELASELQALDAAIKLARRWEGESVNFTYEFSDPYLISEADTENLMISGIVGDGLSVAWIKGNEAPTLTAEQLKSARFKNLLLYQAEISRGRAHATADCLEQYQKVLDLIRARQSEIGRRP
;
A
#
# COMPACT_ATOMS: atom_id res chain seq x y z
N MET A 1 8.15 64.36 62.38
CA MET A 1 8.27 62.97 62.91
C MET A 1 7.05 62.06 62.61
N LEU A 2 5.94 62.58 62.06
CA LEU A 2 4.80 61.75 61.60
C LEU A 2 5.06 61.01 60.27
N LEU A 3 5.83 61.60 59.35
CA LEU A 3 6.20 60.99 58.07
C LEU A 3 7.03 59.70 58.20
N ARG A 4 7.86 59.60 59.25
CA ARG A 4 8.68 58.40 59.51
C ARG A 4 7.83 57.22 60.00
N ARG A 5 6.81 57.49 60.83
CA ARG A 5 5.87 56.45 61.32
C ARG A 5 4.89 55.95 60.26
N VAL A 6 4.51 56.77 59.27
CA VAL A 6 3.66 56.36 58.14
C VAL A 6 4.45 55.50 57.14
N ILE A 7 5.70 55.87 56.85
CA ILE A 7 6.62 55.07 56.02
C ILE A 7 7.00 53.75 56.73
N ASP A 8 7.17 53.79 58.05
CA ASP A 8 7.44 52.58 58.84
C ASP A 8 6.20 51.67 58.94
N HIS A 9 4.96 52.18 58.84
CA HIS A 9 3.73 51.37 58.79
C HIS A 9 3.47 50.75 57.41
N VAL A 10 3.79 51.43 56.31
CA VAL A 10 3.71 50.85 54.94
C VAL A 10 4.80 49.80 54.71
N LYS A 11 5.93 49.89 55.44
CA LYS A 11 7.04 48.94 55.36
C LYS A 11 6.87 47.68 56.21
N LYS A 12 5.91 47.61 57.15
CA LYS A 12 5.98 46.58 58.22
C LYS A 12 5.04 45.40 58.22
N GLN A 13 4.00 45.24 57.39
CA GLN A 13 3.20 44.02 57.58
C GLN A 13 2.43 43.35 56.44
N GLU A 14 2.26 43.94 55.26
CA GLU A 14 1.45 43.26 54.22
C GLU A 14 2.23 42.85 52.96
N TRP A 15 3.53 43.13 52.84
CA TRP A 15 4.30 42.71 51.65
C TRP A 15 4.43 41.18 51.54
N THR A 16 4.55 40.49 52.67
CA THR A 16 4.49 39.02 52.72
C THR A 16 3.11 38.48 52.35
N ALA A 17 2.04 39.14 52.75
CA ALA A 17 0.68 38.77 52.39
C ALA A 17 0.42 38.99 50.88
N VAL A 18 0.81 40.14 50.34
CA VAL A 18 0.72 40.45 48.90
C VAL A 18 1.58 39.50 48.06
N ALA A 19 2.79 39.15 48.52
CA ALA A 19 3.62 38.16 47.85
C ALA A 19 3.00 36.76 47.88
N LEU A 20 2.39 36.37 49.01
CA LEU A 20 1.69 35.09 49.14
C LEU A 20 0.47 35.04 48.22
N ASP A 21 -0.35 36.09 48.16
CA ASP A 21 -1.49 36.20 47.26
C ASP A 21 -1.06 36.12 45.79
N PHE A 22 0.02 36.80 45.42
CA PHE A 22 0.60 36.71 44.07
C PHE A 22 1.06 35.28 43.74
N VAL A 23 1.76 34.61 44.66
CA VAL A 23 2.19 33.22 44.48
C VAL A 23 0.98 32.28 44.32
N ILE A 24 -0.08 32.46 45.12
CA ILE A 24 -1.30 31.66 45.02
C ILE A 24 -1.95 31.83 43.64
N VAL A 25 -2.05 33.07 43.13
CA VAL A 25 -2.60 33.32 41.78
C VAL A 25 -1.73 32.68 40.69
N VAL A 26 -0.40 32.84 40.76
CA VAL A 26 0.53 32.25 39.79
C VAL A 26 0.46 30.73 39.79
N VAL A 27 0.45 30.10 40.98
CA VAL A 27 0.28 28.65 41.12
C VAL A 27 -1.09 28.20 40.61
N GLY A 28 -2.15 28.97 40.86
CA GLY A 28 -3.49 28.69 40.35
C GLY A 28 -3.54 28.67 38.83
N VAL A 29 -2.99 29.68 38.16
CA VAL A 29 -2.89 29.74 36.69
C VAL A 29 -2.00 28.62 36.17
N PHE A 30 -0.86 28.36 36.81
CA PHE A 30 0.05 27.28 36.42
C PHE A 30 -0.63 25.91 36.50
N ILE A 31 -1.32 25.58 37.59
CA ILE A 31 -2.08 24.33 37.72
C ILE A 31 -3.19 24.27 36.66
N GLY A 32 -3.89 25.37 36.41
CA GLY A 32 -4.93 25.44 35.37
C GLY A 32 -4.38 25.10 33.98
N LEU A 33 -3.23 25.68 33.60
CA LEU A 33 -2.54 25.36 32.34
C LEU A 33 -2.07 23.90 32.31
N GLN A 34 -1.52 23.38 33.41
CA GLN A 34 -1.05 22.00 33.49
C GLN A 34 -2.19 20.99 33.34
N VAL A 35 -3.34 21.23 33.97
CA VAL A 35 -4.54 20.39 33.83
C VAL A 35 -5.08 20.44 32.39
N ASN A 36 -5.10 21.62 31.77
CA ASN A 36 -5.52 21.75 30.37
C ASN A 36 -4.59 20.98 29.42
N ASN A 37 -3.28 21.17 29.56
CA ASN A 37 -2.26 20.44 28.77
C ASN A 37 -2.36 18.92 28.95
N TRP A 38 -2.67 18.46 30.17
CA TRP A 38 -2.87 17.04 30.43
C TRP A 38 -4.12 16.48 29.74
N ASN A 39 -5.24 17.23 29.77
CA ASN A 39 -6.47 16.84 29.09
C ASN A 39 -6.28 16.78 27.56
N GLU A 40 -5.61 17.78 26.98
CA GLU A 40 -5.25 17.80 25.55
C GLU A 40 -4.34 16.63 25.18
N ALA A 41 -3.31 16.36 25.98
CA ALA A 41 -2.41 15.23 25.76
C ALA A 41 -3.14 13.88 25.82
N ARG A 42 -4.13 13.74 26.71
CA ARG A 42 -4.98 12.54 26.79
C ARG A 42 -5.85 12.39 25.54
N GLY A 43 -6.46 13.48 25.07
CA GLY A 43 -7.23 13.50 23.83
C GLY A 43 -6.39 13.10 22.61
N GLN A 44 -5.18 13.64 22.49
CA GLN A 44 -4.25 13.30 21.41
C GLN A 44 -3.83 11.81 21.44
N ARG A 45 -3.55 11.24 22.62
CA ARG A 45 -3.26 9.80 22.74
C ARG A 45 -4.44 8.92 22.31
N SER A 46 -5.66 9.32 22.65
CA SER A 46 -6.88 8.62 22.24
C SER A 46 -7.06 8.66 20.71
N ALA A 47 -6.78 9.80 20.08
CA ALA A 47 -6.81 9.95 18.63
C ALA A 47 -5.70 9.14 17.94
N GLU A 48 -4.46 9.19 18.45
CA GLU A 48 -3.33 8.39 17.97
C GLU A 48 -3.67 6.89 17.99
N ALA A 49 -4.24 6.39 19.10
CA ALA A 49 -4.65 4.99 19.21
C ALA A 49 -5.72 4.59 18.16
N GLY A 50 -6.70 5.45 17.91
CA GLY A 50 -7.72 5.22 16.88
C GLY A 50 -7.13 5.14 15.48
N TYR A 51 -6.22 6.04 15.15
CA TYR A 51 -5.52 6.02 13.86
C TYR A 51 -4.60 4.81 13.70
N LEU A 52 -3.87 4.42 14.74
CA LEU A 52 -3.03 3.21 14.71
C LEU A 52 -3.85 1.95 14.44
N ALA A 53 -5.02 1.80 15.06
CA ALA A 53 -5.92 0.68 14.79
C ALA A 53 -6.43 0.67 13.34
N ALA A 54 -6.75 1.84 12.77
CA ALA A 54 -7.17 1.95 11.38
C ALA A 54 -6.01 1.64 10.41
N LEU A 55 -4.81 2.16 10.68
CA LEU A 55 -3.60 1.88 9.91
C LEU A 55 -3.22 0.39 9.96
N GLU A 56 -3.34 -0.26 11.11
CA GLU A 56 -3.12 -1.71 11.23
C GLU A 56 -4.08 -2.50 10.33
N SER A 57 -5.37 -2.16 10.36
CA SER A 57 -6.39 -2.79 9.50
C SER A 57 -6.07 -2.62 8.00
N ASP A 58 -5.68 -1.41 7.60
CA ASP A 58 -5.26 -1.10 6.23
C ASP A 58 -4.00 -1.88 5.82
N ALA A 59 -3.01 -1.97 6.72
CA ALA A 59 -1.77 -2.70 6.49
C ALA A 59 -2.00 -4.20 6.35
N VAL A 60 -2.75 -4.82 7.27
CA VAL A 60 -3.06 -6.26 7.22
C VAL A 60 -3.80 -6.63 5.93
N PHE A 61 -4.79 -5.82 5.52
CA PHE A 61 -5.49 -6.03 4.27
C PHE A 61 -4.54 -5.96 3.07
N SER A 62 -3.69 -4.92 3.03
CA SER A 62 -2.78 -4.68 1.91
C SER A 62 -1.70 -5.76 1.81
N ILE A 63 -1.16 -6.24 2.94
CA ILE A 63 -0.21 -7.36 3.01
C ILE A 63 -0.81 -8.61 2.35
N ASN A 64 -2.02 -9.00 2.76
CA ASN A 64 -2.68 -10.19 2.21
C ASN A 64 -2.91 -10.05 0.69
N SER A 65 -3.36 -8.88 0.24
CA SER A 65 -3.59 -8.63 -1.19
C SER A 65 -2.29 -8.62 -2.00
N LEU A 66 -1.21 -8.05 -1.47
CA LEU A 66 0.10 -8.02 -2.12
C LEU A 66 0.72 -9.42 -2.22
N GLN A 67 0.58 -10.25 -1.18
CA GLN A 67 1.02 -11.65 -1.22
C GLN A 67 0.28 -12.46 -2.30
N GLU A 68 -1.04 -12.30 -2.40
CA GLU A 68 -1.82 -12.93 -3.45
C GLU A 68 -1.39 -12.43 -4.85
N THR A 69 -1.16 -11.12 -4.98
CA THR A 69 -0.71 -10.51 -6.23
C THR A 69 0.64 -11.08 -6.66
N LEU A 70 1.61 -11.20 -5.75
CA LEU A 70 2.92 -11.78 -6.03
C LEU A 70 2.83 -13.26 -6.44
N SER A 71 1.98 -14.04 -5.78
CA SER A 71 1.73 -15.45 -6.14
C SER A 71 1.19 -15.58 -7.57
N ARG A 72 0.24 -14.71 -7.95
CA ARG A 72 -0.30 -14.69 -9.33
C ARG A 72 0.74 -14.20 -10.35
N MET A 73 1.61 -13.27 -9.98
CA MET A 73 2.73 -12.83 -10.83
C MET A 73 3.73 -13.95 -11.07
N ASP A 74 4.02 -14.76 -10.07
CA ASP A 74 4.90 -15.93 -10.18
C ASP A 74 4.32 -16.96 -11.16
N GLN A 75 3.03 -17.29 -11.03
CA GLN A 75 2.32 -18.15 -11.98
C GLN A 75 2.37 -17.63 -13.43
N ALA A 76 2.27 -16.31 -13.62
CA ALA A 76 2.40 -15.71 -14.94
C ALA A 76 3.83 -15.82 -15.50
N GLN A 77 4.85 -15.71 -14.65
CA GLN A 77 6.25 -15.93 -15.07
C GLN A 77 6.51 -17.39 -15.44
N GLU A 78 5.94 -18.33 -14.70
CA GLU A 78 6.02 -19.75 -15.02
C GLU A 78 5.35 -20.07 -16.37
N ALA A 79 4.20 -19.45 -16.67
CA ALA A 79 3.58 -19.58 -17.97
C ALA A 79 4.46 -19.05 -19.11
N ARG A 80 5.16 -17.92 -18.88
CA ARG A 80 6.11 -17.37 -19.85
C ARG A 80 7.32 -18.27 -20.03
N ARG A 81 7.85 -18.84 -18.95
CA ARG A 81 8.97 -19.79 -19.00
C ARG A 81 8.62 -21.00 -19.87
N ALA A 82 7.45 -21.61 -19.66
CA ALA A 82 6.99 -22.74 -20.45
C ALA A 82 6.85 -22.38 -21.95
N LEU A 83 6.28 -21.22 -22.28
CA LEU A 83 6.15 -20.77 -23.67
C LEU A 83 7.50 -20.45 -24.32
N TYR A 84 8.45 -19.93 -23.55
CA TYR A 84 9.82 -19.69 -24.02
C TYR A 84 10.53 -21.02 -24.33
N GLU A 85 10.36 -22.05 -23.51
CA GLU A 85 10.90 -23.39 -23.76
C GLU A 85 10.32 -24.00 -25.04
N VAL A 86 9.00 -23.88 -25.27
CA VAL A 86 8.35 -24.29 -26.53
C VAL A 86 8.94 -23.57 -27.74
N ASN A 87 9.15 -22.25 -27.65
CA ASN A 87 9.76 -21.47 -28.71
C ASN A 87 11.21 -21.89 -28.99
N ARG A 88 11.99 -22.13 -27.93
CA ARG A 88 13.43 -22.44 -28.01
C ARG A 88 13.71 -23.87 -28.49
N GLU A 89 12.98 -24.86 -28.00
CA GLU A 89 13.24 -26.27 -28.28
C GLU A 89 12.56 -26.76 -29.56
N GLY A 90 11.51 -26.06 -30.00
CA GLY A 90 10.86 -26.26 -31.31
C GLY A 90 10.15 -27.60 -31.51
N LYS A 91 10.17 -28.51 -30.51
CA LYS A 91 9.73 -29.91 -30.62
C LYS A 91 8.48 -30.28 -29.81
N ALA A 92 8.10 -29.50 -28.82
CA ALA A 92 6.91 -29.79 -28.02
C ALA A 92 5.65 -29.23 -28.70
N GLU A 93 4.79 -30.10 -29.22
CA GLU A 93 3.40 -29.74 -29.51
C GLU A 93 2.62 -29.81 -28.20
N LEU A 94 2.16 -28.65 -27.73
CA LEU A 94 1.28 -28.57 -26.57
C LEU A 94 -0.17 -28.83 -26.99
N PRO A 95 -0.96 -29.51 -26.16
CA PRO A 95 -2.41 -29.59 -26.37
C PRO A 95 -3.03 -28.18 -26.46
N PRO A 96 -4.05 -27.96 -27.30
CA PRO A 96 -4.68 -26.65 -27.45
C PRO A 96 -5.11 -26.00 -26.13
N ALA A 97 -5.70 -26.77 -25.21
CA ALA A 97 -6.10 -26.28 -23.90
C ALA A 97 -4.92 -25.74 -23.08
N GLU A 98 -3.74 -26.37 -23.18
CA GLU A 98 -2.54 -25.93 -22.48
C GLU A 98 -1.97 -24.66 -23.13
N VAL A 99 -1.99 -24.55 -24.46
CA VAL A 99 -1.64 -23.31 -25.18
C VAL A 99 -2.53 -22.16 -24.71
N ASN A 100 -3.85 -22.36 -24.66
CA ASN A 100 -4.81 -21.32 -24.29
C ASN A 100 -4.55 -20.82 -22.87
N LYS A 101 -4.37 -21.75 -21.93
CA LYS A 101 -4.04 -21.45 -20.53
C LYS A 101 -2.72 -20.69 -20.40
N LEU A 102 -1.65 -21.16 -21.06
CA LEU A 102 -0.33 -20.54 -20.97
C LEU A 102 -0.32 -19.15 -21.61
N VAL A 103 -0.90 -18.99 -22.80
CA VAL A 103 -0.96 -17.68 -23.49
C VAL A 103 -1.78 -16.68 -22.66
N GLN A 104 -2.91 -17.10 -22.11
CA GLN A 104 -3.71 -16.26 -21.22
C GLN A 104 -2.90 -15.80 -19.99
N GLY A 105 -2.25 -16.73 -19.28
CA GLY A 105 -1.47 -16.42 -18.09
C GLY A 105 -0.25 -15.56 -18.37
N ALA A 106 0.42 -15.80 -19.51
CA ALA A 106 1.64 -15.10 -19.88
C ALA A 106 1.41 -13.67 -20.39
N MET A 107 0.33 -13.45 -21.14
CA MET A 107 0.16 -12.27 -21.99
C MET A 107 -1.05 -11.40 -21.64
N PHE A 108 -2.12 -11.99 -21.11
CA PHE A 108 -3.40 -11.29 -20.91
C PHE A 108 -3.70 -10.95 -19.44
N ASN A 109 -3.13 -11.71 -18.50
CA ASN A 109 -3.50 -11.62 -17.09
C ASN A 109 -2.70 -10.56 -16.30
N ILE A 110 -2.99 -9.27 -16.51
CA ILE A 110 -2.43 -8.20 -15.66
C ILE A 110 -3.27 -8.06 -14.40
N GLN A 111 -2.80 -8.68 -13.32
CA GLN A 111 -3.33 -8.45 -11.98
C GLN A 111 -3.17 -6.98 -11.61
N ARG A 112 -4.10 -6.37 -10.87
CA ARG A 112 -3.92 -5.03 -10.29
C ARG A 112 -3.76 -5.14 -8.79
N MET A 113 -2.91 -4.31 -8.20
CA MET A 113 -2.73 -4.29 -6.75
C MET A 113 -3.98 -3.68 -6.09
N ASN A 114 -4.49 -4.34 -5.04
CA ASN A 114 -5.58 -3.84 -4.24
C ASN A 114 -5.07 -3.41 -2.86
N ILE A 115 -4.59 -2.16 -2.78
CA ILE A 115 -3.98 -1.59 -1.58
C ILE A 115 -4.96 -0.63 -0.91
N ARG A 116 -5.08 -0.71 0.43
CA ARG A 116 -5.90 0.21 1.23
C ARG A 116 -5.03 1.25 1.92
N GLN A 117 -5.41 2.53 1.76
CA GLN A 117 -4.69 3.70 2.31
C GLN A 117 -5.63 4.70 2.99
N VAL A 118 -6.82 4.28 3.39
CA VAL A 118 -7.87 5.18 3.91
C VAL A 118 -7.39 5.94 5.15
N ALA A 119 -6.77 5.23 6.09
CA ALA A 119 -6.27 5.83 7.33
C ALA A 119 -5.07 6.76 7.08
N PHE A 120 -4.16 6.37 6.19
CA PHE A 120 -2.99 7.17 5.84
C PHE A 120 -3.38 8.45 5.07
N ASP A 121 -4.30 8.34 4.12
CA ASP A 121 -4.85 9.48 3.38
C ASP A 121 -5.57 10.43 4.33
N ALA A 122 -6.34 9.91 5.29
CA ALA A 122 -7.01 10.73 6.29
C ALA A 122 -6.01 11.50 7.16
N LEU A 123 -4.94 10.85 7.66
CA LEU A 123 -3.88 11.49 8.44
C LEU A 123 -3.17 12.60 7.66
N THR A 124 -2.86 12.33 6.39
CA THR A 124 -2.09 13.25 5.55
C THR A 124 -2.94 14.44 5.10
N ASN A 125 -4.16 14.20 4.61
CA ASN A 125 -5.07 15.24 4.12
C ASN A 125 -5.61 16.14 5.23
N SER A 126 -5.72 15.63 6.47
CA SER A 126 -6.12 16.43 7.63
C SER A 126 -4.96 17.16 8.31
N GLY A 127 -3.72 16.97 7.84
CA GLY A 127 -2.52 17.54 8.47
C GLY A 127 -2.21 16.95 9.84
N GLN A 128 -2.77 15.79 10.16
CA GLN A 128 -2.69 15.14 11.47
C GLN A 128 -1.57 14.10 11.57
N LEU A 129 -0.65 14.03 10.61
CA LEU A 129 0.52 13.15 10.69
C LEU A 129 1.35 13.38 11.97
N SER A 130 1.34 14.61 12.49
CA SER A 130 1.96 14.99 13.76
C SER A 130 1.35 14.30 15.01
N LEU A 131 0.16 13.70 14.90
CA LEU A 131 -0.42 12.86 15.94
C LEU A 131 0.36 11.55 16.12
N ILE A 132 1.02 11.06 15.07
CA ILE A 132 1.94 9.93 15.16
C ILE A 132 3.24 10.44 15.76
N ARG A 133 3.37 10.32 17.09
CA ARG A 133 4.49 10.91 17.84
C ARG A 133 5.79 10.13 17.70
N ASP A 134 5.70 8.89 17.24
CA ASP A 134 6.87 8.05 16.97
C ASP A 134 7.52 8.51 15.66
N PRO A 135 8.75 9.09 15.71
CA PRO A 135 9.40 9.63 14.54
C PRO A 135 9.83 8.54 13.54
N GLU A 136 10.11 7.32 14.02
CA GLU A 136 10.43 6.19 13.14
C GLU A 136 9.18 5.76 12.39
N LEU A 137 8.06 5.54 13.09
CA LEU A 137 6.80 5.19 12.44
C LEU A 137 6.34 6.26 11.44
N ALA A 138 6.45 7.55 11.79
CA ALA A 138 6.11 8.64 10.88
C ALA A 138 6.98 8.63 9.61
N SER A 139 8.29 8.38 9.74
CA SER A 139 9.21 8.25 8.62
C SER A 139 8.88 7.03 7.75
N GLU A 140 8.60 5.88 8.37
CA GLU A 140 8.29 4.64 7.63
C GLU A 140 6.92 4.69 6.93
N LEU A 141 5.96 5.45 7.46
CA LEU A 141 4.70 5.74 6.76
C LEU A 141 4.93 6.59 5.49
N GLN A 142 5.88 7.53 5.51
CA GLN A 142 6.27 8.29 4.31
C GLN A 142 7.01 7.41 3.30
N ALA A 143 7.90 6.54 3.77
CA ALA A 143 8.58 5.56 2.92
C ALA A 143 7.59 4.58 2.28
N LEU A 144 6.54 4.18 3.01
CA LEU A 144 5.44 3.36 2.50
C LEU A 144 4.70 4.03 1.34
N ASP A 145 4.35 5.31 1.46
CA ASP A 145 3.73 6.06 0.36
C ASP A 145 4.64 6.10 -0.90
N ALA A 146 5.95 6.29 -0.71
CA ALA A 146 6.90 6.23 -1.81
C ALA A 146 6.97 4.84 -2.48
N ALA A 147 6.99 3.76 -1.69
CA ALA A 147 6.98 2.39 -2.19
C ALA A 147 5.69 2.07 -2.97
N ILE A 148 4.53 2.49 -2.45
CA ILE A 148 3.23 2.33 -3.13
C ILE A 148 3.22 3.07 -4.47
N LYS A 149 3.70 4.31 -4.50
CA LYS A 149 3.80 5.11 -5.75
C LYS A 149 4.69 4.44 -6.78
N LEU A 150 5.83 3.88 -6.36
CA LEU A 150 6.73 3.15 -7.25
C LEU A 150 6.06 1.88 -7.80
N ALA A 151 5.43 1.08 -6.94
CA ALA A 151 4.71 -0.12 -7.36
C ALA A 151 3.56 0.19 -8.33
N ARG A 152 2.80 1.26 -8.08
CA ARG A 152 1.73 1.73 -8.98
C ARG A 152 2.26 2.23 -10.32
N ARG A 153 3.43 2.87 -10.33
CA ARG A 153 4.08 3.27 -11.59
C ARG A 153 4.40 2.05 -12.43
N TRP A 154 5.05 1.03 -11.85
CA TRP A 154 5.36 -0.21 -12.56
C TRP A 154 4.11 -0.96 -13.04
N GLU A 155 3.03 -0.93 -12.27
CA GLU A 155 1.73 -1.43 -12.72
C GLU A 155 1.23 -0.66 -13.95
N GLY A 156 1.31 0.67 -13.93
CA GLY A 156 0.98 1.51 -15.09
C GLY A 156 1.82 1.20 -16.32
N GLU A 157 3.14 1.07 -16.17
CA GLU A 157 4.05 0.68 -17.26
C GLU A 157 3.70 -0.71 -17.82
N SER A 158 3.35 -1.66 -16.95
CA SER A 158 2.93 -3.00 -17.38
C SER A 158 1.62 -2.97 -18.17
N VAL A 159 0.66 -2.17 -17.72
CA VAL A 159 -0.62 -1.97 -18.41
C VAL A 159 -0.41 -1.29 -19.76
N ASN A 160 0.39 -0.23 -19.82
CA ASN A 160 0.71 0.49 -21.04
C ASN A 160 1.41 -0.43 -22.05
N PHE A 161 2.40 -1.21 -21.62
CA PHE A 161 3.07 -2.17 -22.50
C PHE A 161 2.09 -3.19 -23.10
N THR A 162 1.16 -3.70 -22.29
CA THR A 162 0.14 -4.61 -22.81
C THR A 162 -0.73 -3.91 -23.87
N TYR A 163 -1.21 -2.70 -23.61
CA TYR A 163 -2.03 -1.98 -24.59
C TYR A 163 -1.29 -1.63 -25.88
N GLU A 164 0.00 -1.26 -25.79
CA GLU A 164 0.77 -0.82 -26.96
C GLU A 164 1.32 -1.98 -27.79
N PHE A 165 1.62 -3.12 -27.16
CA PHE A 165 2.36 -4.21 -27.81
C PHE A 165 1.64 -5.57 -27.74
N SER A 166 1.17 -5.97 -26.56
CA SER A 166 0.60 -7.31 -26.37
C SER A 166 -0.81 -7.44 -26.95
N ASP A 167 -1.70 -6.49 -26.67
CA ASP A 167 -3.08 -6.51 -27.16
C ASP A 167 -3.15 -6.44 -28.69
N PRO A 168 -2.43 -5.54 -29.39
CA PRO A 168 -2.44 -5.52 -30.86
C PRO A 168 -1.95 -6.83 -31.46
N TYR A 169 -0.92 -7.45 -30.85
CA TYR A 169 -0.45 -8.77 -31.28
C TYR A 169 -1.53 -9.82 -31.09
N LEU A 170 -2.11 -9.95 -29.90
CA LEU A 170 -3.14 -10.95 -29.60
C LEU A 170 -4.39 -10.77 -30.46
N ILE A 171 -4.86 -9.54 -30.68
CA ILE A 171 -6.02 -9.26 -31.52
C ILE A 171 -5.77 -9.65 -32.98
N SER A 172 -4.54 -9.44 -33.48
CA SER A 172 -4.21 -9.71 -34.88
C SER A 172 -3.85 -11.16 -35.17
N GLU A 173 -3.30 -11.88 -34.19
CA GLU A 173 -2.72 -13.22 -34.39
C GLU A 173 -3.48 -14.33 -33.67
N ALA A 174 -4.18 -14.01 -32.57
CA ALA A 174 -4.72 -15.01 -31.66
C ALA A 174 -6.23 -15.22 -31.83
N ASP A 175 -6.68 -16.46 -31.64
CA ASP A 175 -8.11 -16.74 -31.47
C ASP A 175 -8.58 -16.22 -30.11
N THR A 176 -9.21 -15.04 -30.16
CA THR A 176 -9.67 -14.30 -29.00
C THR A 176 -10.86 -14.97 -28.31
N GLU A 177 -11.63 -15.80 -29.02
CA GLU A 177 -12.71 -16.58 -28.40
C GLU A 177 -12.13 -17.49 -27.31
N ASN A 178 -11.07 -18.23 -27.66
CA ASN A 178 -10.39 -19.13 -26.73
C ASN A 178 -9.51 -18.41 -25.70
N LEU A 179 -8.97 -17.24 -26.04
CA LEU A 179 -8.19 -16.43 -25.10
C LEU A 179 -9.06 -15.86 -23.97
N MET A 180 -10.31 -15.48 -24.28
CA MET A 180 -11.20 -14.78 -23.35
C MET A 180 -12.21 -15.72 -22.69
N ILE A 181 -12.34 -16.97 -23.15
CA ILE A 181 -13.42 -17.86 -22.71
C ILE A 181 -13.44 -18.10 -21.20
N SER A 182 -12.29 -18.25 -20.54
CA SER A 182 -12.28 -18.50 -19.09
C SER A 182 -12.76 -17.30 -18.26
N GLY A 183 -12.50 -16.06 -18.73
CA GLY A 183 -13.01 -14.84 -18.12
C GLY A 183 -14.47 -14.54 -18.48
N ILE A 184 -14.94 -15.12 -19.58
CA ILE A 184 -16.30 -14.95 -20.11
C ILE A 184 -17.26 -16.05 -19.63
N VAL A 185 -16.78 -17.23 -19.22
CA VAL A 185 -17.64 -18.38 -18.90
C VAL A 185 -17.58 -18.78 -17.41
N GLY A 186 -16.78 -18.10 -16.58
CA GLY A 186 -16.51 -18.51 -15.19
C GLY A 186 -17.41 -17.94 -14.09
N ASP A 187 -17.89 -16.71 -14.20
CA ASP A 187 -18.36 -15.93 -13.02
C ASP A 187 -19.83 -15.49 -13.08
N GLY A 188 -20.79 -16.40 -13.35
CA GLY A 188 -22.25 -16.11 -13.29
C GLY A 188 -22.80 -15.03 -14.25
N LEU A 189 -21.93 -14.23 -14.84
CA LEU A 189 -22.10 -13.20 -15.86
C LEU A 189 -21.63 -13.74 -17.21
N SER A 190 -21.84 -15.04 -17.43
CA SER A 190 -21.29 -15.68 -18.60
C SER A 190 -21.93 -15.14 -19.88
N VAL A 191 -21.14 -14.84 -20.90
CA VAL A 191 -21.70 -14.41 -22.19
C VAL A 191 -22.18 -15.66 -22.94
N ALA A 192 -23.46 -16.01 -22.76
CA ALA A 192 -24.04 -17.30 -23.17
C ALA A 192 -23.92 -17.66 -24.66
N TRP A 193 -23.60 -16.71 -25.54
CA TRP A 193 -23.41 -16.94 -26.97
C TRP A 193 -21.95 -17.26 -27.36
N ILE A 194 -21.00 -17.15 -26.43
CA ILE A 194 -19.60 -17.54 -26.61
C ILE A 194 -19.43 -18.97 -26.11
N LYS A 195 -18.91 -19.86 -26.97
CA LYS A 195 -18.82 -21.30 -26.68
C LYS A 195 -17.39 -21.80 -26.62
N GLY A 196 -16.46 -21.08 -27.26
CA GLY A 196 -15.10 -21.54 -27.48
C GLY A 196 -15.05 -22.63 -28.52
N ASN A 197 -13.83 -22.97 -28.88
CA ASN A 197 -13.55 -24.06 -29.78
C ASN A 197 -12.34 -24.86 -29.28
N GLU A 198 -12.09 -26.01 -29.90
CA GLU A 198 -11.00 -26.91 -29.51
C GLU A 198 -9.64 -26.50 -30.10
N ALA A 199 -9.60 -25.45 -30.93
CA ALA A 199 -8.38 -24.98 -31.56
C ALA A 199 -7.50 -24.20 -30.56
N PRO A 200 -6.18 -24.15 -30.79
CA PRO A 200 -5.30 -23.35 -29.95
C PRO A 200 -5.48 -21.86 -30.27
N THR A 201 -5.38 -21.02 -29.24
CA THR A 201 -5.38 -19.56 -29.33
C THR A 201 -4.25 -19.05 -30.22
N LEU A 202 -3.09 -19.72 -30.22
CA LEU A 202 -1.99 -19.45 -31.16
C LEU A 202 -1.50 -20.76 -31.78
N THR A 203 -1.22 -20.74 -33.07
CA THR A 203 -0.66 -21.89 -33.78
C THR A 203 0.77 -22.19 -33.32
N ALA A 204 1.24 -23.42 -33.56
CA ALA A 204 2.63 -23.81 -33.27
C ALA A 204 3.65 -22.95 -34.04
N GLU A 205 3.32 -22.48 -35.25
CA GLU A 205 4.16 -21.57 -36.04
C GLU A 205 4.27 -20.20 -35.36
N GLN A 206 3.14 -19.63 -34.93
CA GLN A 206 3.12 -18.34 -34.23
C GLN A 206 3.88 -18.41 -32.90
N LEU A 207 3.70 -19.48 -32.12
CA LEU A 207 4.44 -19.72 -30.86
C LEU A 207 5.95 -19.84 -31.07
N LYS A 208 6.40 -20.33 -32.23
CA LYS A 208 7.84 -20.45 -32.59
C LYS A 208 8.40 -19.19 -33.24
N SER A 209 7.55 -18.21 -33.58
CA SER A 209 7.98 -16.99 -34.26
C SER A 209 8.92 -16.14 -33.39
N ALA A 210 9.84 -15.41 -34.03
CA ALA A 210 10.70 -14.44 -33.35
C ALA A 210 9.88 -13.30 -32.74
N ARG A 211 8.77 -12.91 -33.39
CA ARG A 211 7.87 -11.85 -32.92
C ARG A 211 7.25 -12.22 -31.57
N PHE A 212 6.70 -13.43 -31.46
CA PHE A 212 6.13 -13.92 -30.20
C PHE A 212 7.19 -14.00 -29.09
N LYS A 213 8.36 -14.58 -29.38
CA LYS A 213 9.46 -14.65 -28.40
C LYS A 213 9.86 -13.27 -27.89
N ASN A 214 10.03 -12.29 -28.78
CA ASN A 214 10.45 -10.94 -28.39
C ASN A 214 9.40 -10.30 -27.48
N LEU A 215 8.13 -10.39 -27.85
CA LEU A 215 7.03 -9.88 -27.04
C LEU A 215 6.98 -10.53 -25.65
N LEU A 216 7.13 -11.85 -25.60
CA LEU A 216 7.16 -12.64 -24.36
C LEU A 216 8.31 -12.21 -23.43
N LEU A 217 9.51 -12.00 -23.99
CA LEU A 217 10.69 -11.57 -23.24
C LEU A 217 10.55 -10.14 -22.69
N TYR A 218 10.03 -9.21 -23.49
CA TYR A 218 9.75 -7.85 -23.01
C TYR A 218 8.69 -7.85 -21.90
N GLN A 219 7.61 -8.62 -22.06
CA GLN A 219 6.59 -8.78 -21.02
C GLN A 219 7.19 -9.35 -19.72
N ALA A 220 8.11 -10.31 -19.84
CA ALA A 220 8.80 -10.93 -18.70
C ALA A 220 9.66 -9.91 -17.93
N GLU A 221 10.46 -9.09 -18.64
CA GLU A 221 11.30 -8.05 -18.02
C GLU A 221 10.47 -6.96 -17.31
N ILE A 222 9.42 -6.45 -17.95
CA ILE A 222 8.55 -5.44 -17.35
C ILE A 222 7.86 -6.02 -16.10
N SER A 223 7.35 -7.25 -16.21
CA SER A 223 6.72 -7.93 -15.09
C SER A 223 7.70 -8.24 -13.95
N ARG A 224 8.99 -8.46 -14.24
CA ARG A 224 10.03 -8.64 -13.22
C ARG A 224 10.26 -7.35 -12.44
N GLY A 225 10.39 -6.21 -13.13
CA GLY A 225 10.50 -4.89 -12.47
C GLY A 225 9.29 -4.59 -11.58
N ARG A 226 8.09 -4.92 -12.08
CA ARG A 226 6.86 -4.82 -11.30
C ARG A 226 6.84 -5.72 -10.07
N ALA A 227 7.20 -7.00 -10.21
CA ALA A 227 7.22 -7.95 -9.10
C ALA A 227 8.17 -7.50 -7.99
N HIS A 228 9.35 -6.97 -8.34
CA HIS A 228 10.27 -6.38 -7.36
C HIS A 228 9.64 -5.20 -6.62
N ALA A 229 9.07 -4.23 -7.32
CA ALA A 229 8.43 -3.08 -6.67
C ALA A 229 7.24 -3.48 -5.79
N THR A 230 6.46 -4.50 -6.18
CA THR A 230 5.38 -5.06 -5.36
C THR A 230 5.92 -5.77 -4.12
N ALA A 231 7.04 -6.49 -4.23
CA ALA A 231 7.70 -7.14 -3.08
C ALA A 231 8.27 -6.12 -2.09
N ASP A 232 8.93 -5.07 -2.58
CA ASP A 232 9.44 -3.97 -1.75
C ASP A 232 8.28 -3.27 -1.00
N CYS A 233 7.15 -3.06 -1.68
CA CYS A 233 5.95 -2.51 -1.07
C CYS A 233 5.38 -3.42 0.04
N LEU A 234 5.41 -4.74 -0.17
CA LEU A 234 4.97 -5.72 0.83
C LEU A 234 5.87 -5.69 2.07
N GLU A 235 7.19 -5.68 1.89
CA GLU A 235 8.17 -5.58 2.98
C GLU A 235 7.96 -4.29 3.78
N GLN A 236 7.76 -3.17 3.09
CA GLN A 236 7.51 -1.88 3.73
C GLN A 236 6.21 -1.88 4.55
N TYR A 237 5.15 -2.53 4.05
CA TYR A 237 3.91 -2.71 4.81
C TYR A 237 4.11 -3.56 6.08
N GLN A 238 4.91 -4.63 6.00
CA GLN A 238 5.23 -5.47 7.15
C GLN A 238 6.00 -4.69 8.22
N LYS A 239 7.01 -3.91 7.81
CA LYS A 239 7.77 -3.04 8.70
C LYS A 239 6.89 -2.02 9.42
N VAL A 240 6.02 -1.33 8.67
CA VAL A 240 5.06 -0.37 9.25
C VAL A 240 4.09 -1.05 10.21
N LEU A 241 3.60 -2.25 9.89
CA LEU A 241 2.71 -3.02 10.75
C LEU A 241 3.37 -3.37 12.09
N ASP A 242 4.63 -3.79 12.07
CA ASP A 242 5.38 -4.12 13.29
C ASP A 242 5.58 -2.89 14.18
N LEU A 243 5.89 -1.74 13.57
CA LEU A 243 6.00 -0.46 14.29
C LEU A 243 4.65 0.00 14.88
N ILE A 244 3.55 -0.15 14.14
CA ILE A 244 2.20 0.16 14.64
C ILE A 244 1.89 -0.68 15.88
N ARG A 245 2.14 -1.99 15.82
CA ARG A 245 1.88 -2.91 16.94
C ARG A 245 2.75 -2.62 18.16
N ALA A 246 4.03 -2.33 17.94
CA ALA A 246 4.93 -1.90 19.00
C ALA A 246 4.38 -0.63 19.67
N ARG A 247 3.98 0.36 18.87
CA ARG A 247 3.45 1.63 19.36
C ARG A 247 2.13 1.49 20.13
N GLN A 248 1.20 0.68 19.64
CA GLN A 248 -0.05 0.39 20.34
C GLN A 248 0.23 -0.26 21.72
N SER A 249 1.21 -1.17 21.81
CA SER A 249 1.63 -1.78 23.07
C SER A 249 2.16 -0.74 24.07
N GLU A 250 2.93 0.24 23.61
CA GLU A 250 3.41 1.35 24.44
C GLU A 250 2.28 2.23 24.97
N ILE A 251 1.31 2.58 24.10
CA ILE A 251 0.17 3.41 24.47
C ILE A 251 -0.72 2.67 25.47
N GLY A 252 -0.97 1.37 25.27
CA GLY A 252 -1.75 0.54 26.19
C GLY A 252 -1.09 0.30 27.56
N ARG A 253 0.23 0.48 27.69
CA ARG A 253 0.98 0.34 28.95
C ARG A 253 1.06 1.63 29.77
N ARG A 254 0.80 2.79 29.17
CA ARG A 254 0.94 4.10 29.86
C ARG A 254 -0.42 4.54 30.43
N PRO A 255 -0.52 4.75 31.76
CA PRO A 255 -1.72 5.34 32.36
C PRO A 255 -2.01 6.76 31.86
#